data_AF-A0A6L4YQT9-F1
#
_entry.id   AF-A0A6L4YQT9-F1
#
_cell.length_a   1.000
_cell.length_b   1.000
_cell.length_c   1.000
_cell.angle_alpha   90.00
_cell.angle_beta   90.00
_cell.angle_gamma   90.00
#
_symmetry.space_group_name_H-M   'P 1'
#
loop_
_entity.id
_entity.type
_entity.pdbx_description
1 polymer ?
#
loop_
_entity_poly.entity_id
_entity_poly.type
_entity_poly.pdbx_seq_one_letter_code
_entity_poly.pdbx_strand_id
1 'polypeptide(L)'
;MILFGNGLLLSRTIKLLGAFDHRHVFLDPNPDPESSFIERSRLFNLPRSSWADYSKDALSTGGGVFSRTDKEITLSAECRDLLGVSESTLPPEVVIQKLLKLKVDMIWNGGIGTYFKSSDEEHSSVGDKINDSLRVNACDIKAKVIAEGGNLGCTQKGRIEYARFGGRINTDAIDNSGGVDLSDHEVNLKILVAPLVAQGTLS
;
A
#
# COMPACT_ATOMS: atom_id res chain seq x y z
N MET A 1 2.99 2.06 -2.08
CA MET A 1 2.06 1.96 -0.96
C MET A 1 2.48 0.79 -0.10
N ILE A 2 2.62 1.08 1.19
CA ILE A 2 3.43 0.35 2.17
C ILE A 2 2.73 -0.96 2.52
N LEU A 3 3.49 -2.05 2.54
CA LEU A 3 2.92 -3.37 2.69
C LEU A 3 3.64 -4.14 3.79
N PHE A 4 3.01 -4.19 4.97
CA PHE A 4 3.39 -5.17 5.98
C PHE A 4 2.59 -6.46 5.76
N GLY A 5 3.28 -7.48 5.28
CA GLY A 5 3.26 -8.77 5.95
C GLY A 5 2.50 -9.92 5.31
N ASN A 6 1.17 -9.96 5.39
CA ASN A 6 0.40 -11.18 5.09
C ASN A 6 -0.50 -11.06 3.84
N GLY A 7 -1.08 -9.90 3.55
CA GLY A 7 -2.10 -9.74 2.52
C GLY A 7 -1.66 -10.14 1.11
N LEU A 8 -0.46 -9.71 0.67
CA LEU A 8 0.07 -10.09 -0.66
C LEU A 8 0.46 -11.58 -0.78
N LEU A 9 0.53 -12.30 0.34
CA LEU A 9 0.79 -13.74 0.36
C LEU A 9 -0.50 -14.56 0.36
N LEU A 10 -1.67 -13.94 0.48
CA LEU A 10 -2.97 -14.63 0.40
C LEU A 10 -3.37 -14.99 -1.04
N SER A 11 -2.67 -14.47 -2.04
CA SER A 11 -2.92 -14.81 -3.44
C SER A 11 -1.64 -14.88 -4.26
N ARG A 12 -1.55 -15.94 -5.07
CA ARG A 12 -0.47 -16.18 -6.04
C ARG A 12 -0.67 -15.45 -7.37
N THR A 13 -1.84 -14.85 -7.60
CA THR A 13 -2.19 -14.22 -8.88
C THR A 13 -1.98 -12.71 -8.88
N ILE A 14 -1.56 -12.13 -7.75
CA ILE A 14 -1.36 -10.67 -7.64
C ILE A 14 -0.13 -10.25 -8.44
N LYS A 15 -0.34 -9.26 -9.31
CA LYS A 15 0.71 -8.50 -9.99
C LYS A 15 0.98 -7.20 -9.24
N LEU A 16 2.06 -7.16 -8.47
CA LEU A 16 2.46 -5.95 -7.74
C LEU A 16 3.21 -5.00 -8.69
N LEU A 17 2.50 -4.00 -9.23
CA LEU A 17 3.10 -3.06 -10.19
C LEU A 17 3.97 -1.98 -9.55
N GLY A 18 3.69 -1.64 -8.30
CA GLY A 18 4.50 -0.68 -7.58
C GLY A 18 4.19 -0.58 -6.10
N ALA A 19 5.22 -0.20 -5.35
CA ALA A 19 5.14 0.04 -3.92
C ALA A 19 6.05 1.21 -3.54
N PHE A 20 5.90 1.71 -2.32
CA PHE A 20 6.80 2.72 -1.77
C PHE A 20 6.69 2.66 -0.25
N ASP A 21 7.79 2.92 0.44
CA ASP A 21 7.86 3.14 1.88
C ASP A 21 8.61 4.44 2.17
N HIS A 22 9.08 4.67 3.40
CA HIS A 22 9.86 5.87 3.74
C HIS A 22 11.27 5.89 3.12
N ARG A 23 11.74 4.76 2.55
CA ARG A 23 13.10 4.58 2.02
C ARG A 23 13.12 4.44 0.50
N HIS A 24 12.17 3.70 -0.07
CA HIS A 24 12.24 3.24 -1.45
C HIS A 24 10.94 3.45 -2.22
N VAL A 25 11.08 3.53 -3.55
CA VAL A 25 10.01 3.34 -4.53
C VAL A 25 10.33 2.07 -5.31
N PHE A 26 9.39 1.12 -5.33
CA PHE A 26 9.46 -0.12 -6.09
C PHE A 26 8.55 0.02 -7.32
N LEU A 27 9.04 -0.35 -8.50
CA LEU A 27 8.27 -0.42 -9.74
C LEU A 27 8.57 -1.74 -10.46
N ASP A 28 7.53 -2.42 -10.91
CA ASP A 28 7.63 -3.64 -11.71
C ASP A 28 6.58 -3.57 -12.85
N PRO A 29 6.98 -3.24 -14.09
CA PRO A 29 6.04 -3.01 -15.20
C PRO A 29 5.18 -4.20 -15.59
N ASN A 30 5.74 -5.41 -15.53
CA ASN A 30 5.04 -6.63 -15.94
C ASN A 30 5.48 -7.86 -15.11
N PRO A 31 5.22 -7.88 -13.79
CA PRO A 31 5.62 -8.98 -12.93
C PRO A 31 4.96 -10.29 -13.38
N ASP A 32 5.73 -11.37 -13.35
CA ASP A 32 5.18 -12.72 -13.39
C ASP A 32 4.55 -13.04 -12.02
N PRO A 33 3.26 -13.44 -11.95
CA PRO A 33 2.59 -13.64 -10.66
C PRO A 33 3.24 -14.70 -9.77
N GLU A 34 3.74 -15.80 -10.35
CA GLU A 34 4.27 -16.92 -9.58
C GLU A 34 5.68 -16.63 -9.06
N SER A 35 6.59 -16.16 -9.92
CA SER A 35 7.95 -15.81 -9.51
C SER A 35 7.95 -14.66 -8.49
N SER A 36 7.12 -13.63 -8.72
CA SER A 36 6.99 -12.52 -7.79
C SER A 36 6.33 -12.94 -6.47
N PHE A 37 5.43 -13.93 -6.47
CA PHE A 37 4.89 -14.49 -5.24
C PHE A 37 5.97 -15.19 -4.41
N ILE A 38 6.80 -16.04 -5.04
CA ILE A 38 7.91 -16.73 -4.38
C ILE A 38 8.85 -15.71 -3.77
N GLU A 39 9.20 -14.65 -4.51
CA GLU A 39 10.08 -13.61 -4.03
C GLU A 39 9.48 -12.79 -2.87
N ARG A 40 8.19 -12.41 -2.96
CA ARG A 40 7.50 -11.76 -1.84
C ARG A 40 7.47 -12.64 -0.59
N SER A 41 7.25 -13.94 -0.74
CA SER A 41 7.27 -14.90 0.36
C SER A 41 8.66 -15.00 0.98
N ARG A 42 9.72 -15.07 0.16
CA ARG A 42 11.11 -15.03 0.65
C ARG A 42 11.38 -13.74 1.42
N LEU A 43 11.02 -12.59 0.85
CA LEU A 43 11.22 -11.27 1.44
C LEU A 43 10.49 -11.09 2.77
N PHE A 44 9.29 -11.66 2.89
CA PHE A 44 8.50 -11.64 4.14
C PHE A 44 9.16 -12.46 5.26
N ASN A 45 9.76 -13.60 4.92
CA ASN A 45 10.42 -14.47 5.91
C ASN A 45 11.82 -13.98 6.30
N LEU A 46 12.36 -12.95 5.63
CA LEU A 46 13.64 -12.37 6.00
C LEU A 46 13.52 -11.50 7.26
N PRO A 47 14.45 -11.62 8.22
CA PRO A 47 14.52 -10.72 9.35
C PRO A 47 14.90 -9.31 8.89
N ARG A 48 14.12 -8.29 9.29
CA ARG A 48 14.36 -6.87 9.00
C ARG A 48 14.53 -6.54 7.51
N SER A 49 13.64 -7.06 6.67
CA SER A 49 13.67 -6.82 5.22
C SER A 49 13.24 -5.41 4.79
N SER A 50 13.58 -5.08 3.55
CA SER A 50 13.25 -3.84 2.86
C SER A 50 13.03 -4.10 1.37
N TRP A 51 12.47 -3.13 0.65
CA TRP A 51 12.36 -3.24 -0.81
C TRP A 51 13.71 -3.41 -1.50
N ALA A 52 14.82 -2.91 -0.93
CA ALA A 52 16.15 -3.10 -1.49
C ALA A 52 16.62 -4.57 -1.46
N ASP A 53 16.01 -5.40 -0.62
CA ASP A 53 16.29 -6.83 -0.57
C ASP A 53 15.50 -7.66 -1.61
N TYR A 54 14.59 -7.02 -2.36
CA TYR A 54 13.84 -7.67 -3.44
C TYR A 54 14.80 -8.04 -4.59
N SER A 55 14.79 -9.31 -4.97
CA SER A 55 15.70 -9.86 -5.98
C SER A 55 15.49 -9.20 -7.35
N LYS A 56 16.58 -8.72 -7.96
CA LYS A 56 16.55 -8.18 -9.32
C LYS A 56 16.17 -9.23 -10.37
N ASP A 57 16.49 -10.49 -10.12
CA ASP A 57 16.17 -11.60 -11.02
C ASP A 57 14.67 -11.93 -11.05
N ALA A 58 13.93 -11.48 -10.03
CA ALA A 58 12.48 -11.64 -9.93
C ALA A 58 11.69 -10.44 -10.49
N LEU A 59 12.37 -9.32 -10.80
CA LEU A 59 11.74 -8.16 -11.44
C LEU A 59 11.54 -8.42 -12.93
N SER A 60 10.45 -7.91 -13.49
CA SER A 60 10.30 -7.89 -14.95
C SER A 60 11.28 -6.91 -15.60
N THR A 61 11.41 -7.01 -16.93
CA THR A 61 12.26 -6.11 -17.72
C THR A 61 11.89 -4.65 -17.46
N GLY A 62 12.89 -3.84 -17.10
CA GLY A 62 12.73 -2.44 -16.77
C GLY A 62 12.23 -2.15 -15.35
N GLY A 63 11.93 -3.17 -14.54
CA GLY A 63 11.59 -3.01 -13.12
C GLY A 63 12.79 -2.57 -12.27
N GLY A 64 12.51 -1.99 -11.10
CA GLY A 64 13.54 -1.48 -10.22
C GLY A 64 13.07 -1.06 -8.83
N VAL A 65 14.05 -0.95 -7.94
CA VAL A 65 13.91 -0.37 -6.60
C VAL A 65 14.81 0.86 -6.55
N PHE A 66 14.21 2.00 -6.19
CA PHE A 66 14.84 3.31 -6.22
C PHE A 66 14.81 3.95 -4.85
N SER A 67 15.83 4.74 -4.49
CA SER A 67 15.83 5.46 -3.21
C SER A 67 14.89 6.67 -3.27
N ARG A 68 14.17 6.93 -2.19
CA ARG A 68 13.38 8.16 -2.02
C ARG A 68 14.22 9.38 -1.67
N THR A 69 15.46 9.19 -1.27
CA THR A 69 16.39 10.29 -0.97
C THR A 69 17.10 10.82 -2.21
N ASP A 70 16.99 10.11 -3.34
CA ASP A 70 17.56 10.56 -4.60
C ASP A 70 16.80 11.78 -5.11
N LYS A 71 17.52 12.71 -5.76
CA LYS A 71 16.90 13.90 -6.36
C LYS A 71 15.94 13.52 -7.49
N GLU A 72 16.33 12.53 -8.28
CA GLU A 72 15.58 12.03 -9.43
C GLU A 72 15.73 10.52 -9.53
N ILE A 73 14.70 9.87 -10.05
CA ILE A 73 14.66 8.46 -10.41
C ILE A 73 14.76 8.36 -11.93
N THR A 74 15.78 7.65 -12.43
CA THR A 74 15.88 7.30 -13.85
C THR A 74 14.97 6.11 -14.16
N LEU A 75 13.99 6.33 -15.02
CA LEU A 75 12.99 5.36 -15.42
C LEU A 75 13.40 4.65 -16.72
N SER A 76 13.21 3.33 -16.74
CA SER A 76 13.24 2.52 -17.96
C SER A 76 12.09 2.88 -18.90
N ALA A 77 12.15 2.44 -20.16
CA ALA A 77 11.06 2.66 -21.10
C ALA A 77 9.76 1.99 -20.60
N GLU A 78 9.88 0.78 -20.05
CA GLU A 78 8.78 -0.01 -19.51
C GLU A 78 8.13 0.66 -18.29
N CYS A 79 8.93 1.24 -17.38
CA CYS A 79 8.39 2.00 -16.25
C CYS A 79 7.72 3.31 -16.68
N ARG A 80 8.23 3.98 -17.71
CA ARG A 80 7.58 5.18 -18.27
C ARG A 80 6.22 4.85 -18.88
N ASP A 81 6.14 3.76 -19.63
CA ASP A 81 4.89 3.28 -20.21
C ASP A 81 3.88 2.89 -19.13
N LEU A 82 4.34 2.18 -18.08
CA LEU A 82 3.51 1.88 -16.90
C LEU A 82 2.94 3.16 -16.28
N LEU A 83 3.78 4.16 -16.02
CA LEU A 83 3.41 5.41 -15.34
C LEU A 83 2.69 6.42 -16.25
N GLY A 84 2.70 6.21 -17.57
CA GLY A 84 2.16 7.15 -18.55
C GLY A 84 2.90 8.48 -18.57
N VAL A 85 4.24 8.45 -18.58
CA VAL A 85 5.12 9.63 -18.60
C VAL A 85 6.10 9.56 -19.76
N SER A 86 6.58 10.71 -20.24
CA SER A 86 7.53 10.78 -21.36
C SER A 86 8.98 10.95 -20.90
N GLU A 87 9.13 11.58 -19.74
CA GLU A 87 10.38 11.97 -19.12
C GLU A 87 11.14 10.74 -18.61
N SER A 88 12.44 10.66 -18.92
CA SER A 88 13.32 9.59 -18.45
C SER A 88 13.75 9.74 -17.00
N THR A 89 13.64 10.94 -16.42
CA THR A 89 13.95 11.19 -15.02
C THR A 89 12.82 11.98 -14.37
N LEU A 90 12.44 11.58 -13.16
CA LEU A 90 11.40 12.25 -12.38
C LEU A 90 11.78 12.26 -10.89
N PRO A 91 11.45 13.32 -10.13
CA PRO A 91 11.58 13.29 -8.68
C PRO A 91 10.76 12.14 -8.06
N PRO A 92 11.23 11.50 -6.97
CA PRO A 92 10.50 10.39 -6.33
C PRO A 92 9.05 10.72 -5.97
N GLU A 93 8.78 11.95 -5.56
CA GLU A 93 7.45 12.43 -5.19
C GLU A 93 6.49 12.40 -6.38
N VAL A 94 6.96 12.80 -7.56
CA VAL A 94 6.19 12.75 -8.82
C VAL A 94 5.95 11.30 -9.23
N VAL A 95 6.94 10.42 -9.09
CA VAL A 95 6.77 8.98 -9.36
C VAL A 95 5.70 8.38 -8.46
N ILE A 96 5.69 8.72 -7.16
CA ILE A 96 4.67 8.27 -6.21
C ILE A 96 3.28 8.80 -6.59
N GLN A 97 3.16 10.09 -6.93
CA GLN A 97 1.88 10.65 -7.40
C GLN A 97 1.36 9.92 -8.64
N LYS A 98 2.23 9.59 -9.60
CA LYS A 98 1.88 8.82 -10.80
C LYS A 98 1.44 7.40 -10.43
N LEU A 99 2.14 6.75 -9.51
CA LEU A 99 1.80 5.43 -8.99
C LEU A 99 0.39 5.42 -8.37
N LEU A 100 0.07 6.42 -7.56
CA LEU A 100 -1.23 6.56 -6.90
C LEU A 100 -2.39 6.80 -7.89
N LYS A 101 -2.10 7.28 -9.10
CA LYS A 101 -3.07 7.54 -10.18
C LYS A 101 -3.10 6.43 -11.24
N LEU A 102 -2.37 5.33 -11.04
CA LEU A 102 -2.35 4.22 -11.99
C LEU A 102 -3.73 3.58 -12.14
N LYS A 103 -4.00 3.11 -13.36
CA LYS A 103 -5.18 2.29 -13.64
C LYS A 103 -4.90 0.86 -13.19
N VAL A 104 -5.38 0.50 -12.02
CA VAL A 104 -5.20 -0.82 -11.40
C VAL A 104 -6.51 -1.36 -10.84
N ASP A 105 -6.54 -2.64 -10.52
CA ASP A 105 -7.71 -3.20 -9.84
C ASP A 105 -7.80 -2.72 -8.38
N MET A 106 -6.66 -2.56 -7.70
CA MET A 106 -6.64 -2.25 -6.28
C MET A 106 -5.46 -1.37 -5.85
N ILE A 107 -5.74 -0.45 -4.94
CA ILE A 107 -4.76 0.25 -4.08
C ILE A 107 -5.01 -0.20 -2.63
N TRP A 108 -4.06 -0.92 -2.04
CA TRP A 108 -3.99 -1.36 -0.64
C TRP A 108 -3.22 -0.41 0.30
N ASN A 109 -3.84 0.63 0.87
CA ASN A 109 -3.08 1.52 1.75
C ASN A 109 -2.75 0.86 3.09
N GLY A 110 -1.56 0.25 3.21
CA GLY A 110 -1.05 -0.34 4.46
C GLY A 110 -0.05 0.55 5.22
N GLY A 111 0.04 1.83 4.86
CA GLY A 111 1.00 2.78 5.44
C GLY A 111 0.37 3.75 6.43
N ILE A 112 1.22 4.59 7.02
CA ILE A 112 0.80 5.77 7.77
C ILE A 112 0.82 6.96 6.82
N GLY A 113 -0.32 7.62 6.65
CA GLY A 113 -0.42 8.87 5.89
C GLY A 113 -1.73 9.00 5.12
N THR A 114 -2.15 10.25 4.93
CA THR A 114 -3.33 10.62 4.15
C THR A 114 -2.91 11.00 2.73
N TYR A 115 -3.00 10.04 1.82
CA TYR A 115 -2.56 10.16 0.42
C TYR A 115 -3.65 10.67 -0.52
N PHE A 116 -4.91 10.63 -0.09
CA PHE A 116 -6.05 10.99 -0.92
C PHE A 116 -6.91 12.04 -0.22
N LYS A 117 -7.30 13.09 -0.95
CA LYS A 117 -8.24 14.12 -0.51
C LYS A 117 -9.26 14.45 -1.59
N SER A 118 -10.31 15.18 -1.25
CA SER A 118 -11.17 15.77 -2.27
C SER A 118 -10.46 16.89 -3.03
N SER A 119 -10.86 17.14 -4.27
CA SER A 119 -10.44 18.31 -5.05
C SER A 119 -10.77 19.63 -4.36
N ASP A 120 -11.79 19.65 -3.49
CA ASP A 120 -12.26 20.85 -2.77
C ASP A 120 -11.50 21.07 -1.44
N GLU A 121 -10.52 20.22 -1.12
CA GLU A 121 -9.67 20.36 0.05
C GLU A 121 -8.28 20.86 -0.35
N GLU A 122 -7.72 21.79 0.42
CA GLU A 122 -6.32 22.18 0.26
C GLU A 122 -5.40 21.14 0.92
N HIS A 123 -4.21 20.91 0.35
CA HIS A 123 -3.26 19.96 0.93
C HIS A 123 -2.94 20.32 2.41
N SER A 124 -2.69 21.59 2.68
CA SER A 124 -2.36 22.10 4.02
C SER A 124 -3.47 21.89 5.07
N SER A 125 -4.71 21.66 4.64
CA SER A 125 -5.87 21.50 5.54
C SER A 125 -6.05 20.07 6.08
N VAL A 126 -5.36 19.08 5.51
CA VAL A 126 -5.53 17.65 5.84
C VAL A 126 -4.83 17.25 7.14
N GLY A 127 -3.88 18.06 7.63
CA GLY A 127 -3.17 17.81 8.88
C GLY A 127 -1.95 16.88 8.79
N ASP A 128 -1.74 16.22 7.64
CA ASP A 128 -0.59 15.35 7.36
C ASP A 128 0.43 16.03 6.43
N LYS A 129 1.22 16.96 6.99
CA LYS A 129 2.17 17.75 6.21
C LYS A 129 3.26 16.93 5.52
N ILE A 130 3.62 15.77 6.08
CA ILE A 130 4.69 14.91 5.55
C ILE A 130 4.32 14.37 4.17
N ASN A 131 3.04 14.10 3.94
CA ASN A 131 2.56 13.55 2.68
C ASN A 131 1.92 14.61 1.76
N ASP A 132 2.00 15.91 2.08
CA ASP A 132 1.40 16.98 1.26
C ASP A 132 1.84 16.91 -0.20
N SER A 133 3.12 16.69 -0.44
CA SER A 133 3.69 16.61 -1.79
C SER A 133 3.44 15.27 -2.49
N LEU A 134 3.00 14.24 -1.77
CA LEU A 134 2.62 12.95 -2.34
C LEU A 134 1.12 12.85 -2.62
N ARG A 135 0.32 13.63 -1.88
CA ARG A 135 -1.13 13.54 -1.87
C ARG A 135 -1.71 13.88 -3.24
N VAL A 136 -2.77 13.18 -3.61
CA VAL A 136 -3.49 13.40 -4.86
C VAL A 136 -4.98 13.60 -4.60
N ASN A 137 -5.67 14.19 -5.58
CA ASN A 137 -7.12 14.30 -5.55
C ASN A 137 -7.76 12.94 -5.81
N ALA A 138 -8.83 12.65 -5.09
CA ALA A 138 -9.57 11.40 -5.18
C ALA A 138 -10.21 11.20 -6.57
N CYS A 139 -10.62 12.29 -7.23
CA CYS A 139 -11.13 12.27 -8.61
C CYS A 139 -10.08 11.85 -9.67
N ASP A 140 -8.79 11.91 -9.36
CA ASP A 140 -7.72 11.49 -10.27
C ASP A 140 -7.40 9.98 -10.17
N ILE A 141 -7.96 9.29 -9.17
CA ILE A 141 -7.65 7.89 -8.88
C ILE A 141 -8.38 6.99 -9.88
N LYS A 142 -7.63 6.10 -10.53
CA LYS A 142 -8.14 5.17 -11.54
C LYS A 142 -8.23 3.73 -11.05
N ALA A 143 -7.88 3.47 -9.80
CA ALA A 143 -8.06 2.17 -9.17
C ALA A 143 -9.54 1.82 -9.09
N LYS A 144 -9.92 0.55 -9.24
CA LYS A 144 -11.32 0.12 -9.03
C LYS A 144 -11.70 0.06 -7.56
N VAL A 145 -10.74 -0.36 -6.71
CA VAL A 145 -10.92 -0.52 -5.27
C VAL A 145 -9.77 0.15 -4.53
N ILE A 146 -10.07 0.83 -3.43
CA ILE A 146 -9.09 1.20 -2.40
C ILE A 146 -9.43 0.41 -1.14
N ALA A 147 -8.44 -0.32 -0.61
CA ALA A 147 -8.51 -1.01 0.67
C ALA A 147 -7.62 -0.27 1.67
N GLU A 148 -8.18 0.19 2.79
CA GLU A 148 -7.44 0.93 3.81
C GLU A 148 -6.98 0.02 4.96
N GLY A 149 -5.82 -0.62 4.80
CA GLY A 149 -5.19 -1.42 5.87
C GLY A 149 -4.52 -0.59 6.97
N GLY A 150 -4.12 0.65 6.67
CA GLY A 150 -3.66 1.66 7.62
C GLY A 150 -4.80 2.59 8.04
N ASN A 151 -4.49 3.54 8.92
CA ASN A 151 -5.47 4.54 9.39
C ASN A 151 -5.40 5.81 8.55
N LEU A 152 -6.56 6.39 8.27
CA LEU A 152 -6.76 7.70 7.65
C LEU A 152 -6.01 7.87 6.32
N GLY A 153 -6.08 6.84 5.48
CA GLY A 153 -5.48 6.84 4.15
C GLY A 153 -6.09 7.87 3.19
N CYS A 154 -7.36 8.14 3.40
CA CYS A 154 -8.17 9.08 2.65
C CYS A 154 -8.91 10.03 3.60
N THR A 155 -9.04 11.30 3.24
CA THR A 155 -9.96 12.20 3.96
C THR A 155 -11.40 11.75 3.77
N GLN A 156 -12.29 12.14 4.68
CA GLN A 156 -13.70 11.79 4.55
C GLN A 156 -14.32 12.34 3.25
N LYS A 157 -13.99 13.58 2.88
CA LYS A 157 -14.45 14.16 1.60
C LYS A 157 -13.84 13.43 0.40
N GLY A 158 -12.56 13.06 0.48
CA GLY A 158 -11.88 12.25 -0.52
C GLY A 158 -12.55 10.90 -0.76
N ARG A 159 -12.99 10.21 0.32
CA ARG A 159 -13.72 8.94 0.20
C ARG A 159 -15.03 9.12 -0.57
N ILE A 160 -15.78 10.17 -0.24
CA ILE A 160 -17.05 10.51 -0.92
C ILE A 160 -16.80 10.84 -2.39
N GLU A 161 -15.78 11.64 -2.69
CA GLU A 161 -15.42 11.99 -4.06
C GLU A 161 -15.03 10.75 -4.86
N TYR A 162 -14.09 9.93 -4.37
CA TYR A 162 -13.67 8.70 -5.05
C TYR A 162 -14.86 7.77 -5.34
N ALA A 163 -15.76 7.59 -4.38
CA ALA A 163 -16.96 6.78 -4.55
C ALA A 163 -17.93 7.36 -5.60
N ARG A 164 -18.10 8.69 -5.66
CA ARG A 164 -18.92 9.35 -6.69
C ARG A 164 -18.36 9.18 -8.10
N PHE A 165 -17.05 9.04 -8.24
CA PHE A 165 -16.38 8.74 -9.51
C PHE A 165 -16.34 7.23 -9.84
N GLY A 166 -17.09 6.40 -9.09
CA GLY A 166 -17.25 4.97 -9.37
C GLY A 166 -16.23 4.06 -8.69
N GLY A 167 -15.34 4.62 -7.86
CA GLY A 167 -14.43 3.87 -7.01
C GLY A 167 -15.15 3.13 -5.89
N ARG A 168 -14.55 2.04 -5.39
CA ARG A 168 -15.06 1.29 -4.24
C ARG A 168 -14.10 1.42 -3.07
N ILE A 169 -14.60 1.95 -1.96
CA ILE A 169 -13.81 2.18 -0.75
C ILE A 169 -14.72 2.03 0.46
N ASN A 170 -14.24 1.35 1.50
CA ASN A 170 -14.83 1.43 2.82
C ASN A 170 -14.07 2.45 3.67
N THR A 171 -14.58 2.77 4.85
CA THR A 171 -13.75 3.45 5.84
C THR A 171 -12.68 2.49 6.35
N ASP A 172 -11.48 2.99 6.61
CA ASP A 172 -10.40 2.32 7.36
C ASP A 172 -10.89 1.46 8.53
N ALA A 173 -11.78 1.99 9.38
CA ALA A 173 -12.33 1.27 10.53
C ALA A 173 -13.06 -0.04 10.19
N ILE A 174 -13.47 -0.24 8.92
CA ILE A 174 -14.03 -1.50 8.42
C ILE A 174 -12.89 -2.37 7.87
N ASP A 175 -12.05 -1.81 7.01
CA ASP A 175 -11.00 -2.54 6.27
C ASP A 175 -9.85 -3.04 7.16
N ASN A 176 -9.55 -2.34 8.26
CA ASN A 176 -8.44 -2.68 9.17
C ASN A 176 -8.89 -3.23 10.54
N SER A 177 -10.16 -3.58 10.68
CA SER A 177 -10.78 -4.03 11.94
C SER A 177 -10.33 -5.41 12.44
N GLY A 178 -9.67 -6.22 11.61
CA GLY A 178 -9.34 -7.62 11.93
C GLY A 178 -8.55 -7.81 13.22
N GLY A 179 -7.69 -6.85 13.59
CA GLY A 179 -6.96 -6.91 14.86
C GLY A 179 -7.85 -6.68 16.09
N VAL A 180 -8.85 -5.80 15.96
CA VAL A 180 -9.85 -5.52 17.01
C VAL A 180 -10.77 -6.72 17.18
N ASP A 181 -11.24 -7.29 16.06
CA ASP A 181 -12.10 -8.48 16.04
C ASP A 181 -11.43 -9.69 16.71
N LEU A 182 -10.18 -9.99 16.36
CA LEU A 182 -9.41 -11.05 17.00
C LEU A 182 -9.20 -10.80 18.50
N SER A 183 -9.02 -9.55 18.90
CA SER A 183 -8.84 -9.20 20.31
C SER A 183 -10.13 -9.41 21.11
N ASP A 184 -11.30 -9.11 20.52
CA ASP A 184 -12.59 -9.40 21.16
C ASP A 184 -12.79 -10.90 21.39
N HIS A 185 -12.49 -11.71 20.36
CA HIS A 185 -12.48 -13.16 20.49
C HIS A 185 -11.51 -13.66 21.57
N GLU A 186 -10.29 -13.12 21.62
CA GLU A 186 -9.29 -13.48 22.63
C GLU A 186 -9.76 -13.15 24.05
N VAL A 187 -10.35 -11.97 24.28
CA VAL A 187 -10.87 -11.56 25.58
C VAL A 187 -12.05 -12.44 26.00
N ASN A 188 -12.98 -12.73 25.09
CA ASN A 188 -14.12 -13.61 25.36
C ASN A 188 -13.66 -15.03 25.74
N LEU A 189 -12.65 -15.57 25.05
CA LEU A 189 -12.05 -16.86 25.40
C LEU A 189 -11.35 -16.81 26.76
N LYS A 190 -10.60 -15.74 27.08
CA LYS A 190 -9.93 -15.57 28.38
C LYS A 190 -10.93 -15.53 29.53
N ILE A 191 -12.06 -14.83 29.38
CA ILE A 191 -13.12 -14.78 30.39
C ILE A 191 -13.71 -16.19 30.61
N LEU A 192 -13.98 -16.93 29.54
CA LEU A 192 -14.51 -18.28 29.61
C LEU A 192 -13.58 -19.25 30.36
N VAL A 193 -12.27 -19.20 30.10
CA VAL A 193 -11.30 -20.15 30.69
C VAL A 193 -10.73 -19.69 32.04
N ALA A 194 -10.92 -18.43 32.42
CA ALA A 194 -10.38 -17.87 33.66
C ALA A 194 -10.68 -18.70 34.92
N PRO A 195 -11.90 -19.26 35.13
CA PRO A 195 -12.17 -20.10 36.31
C PRO A 195 -11.35 -21.39 36.34
N LEU A 196 -11.12 -22.02 35.18
CA LEU A 196 -10.34 -23.27 35.08
C LEU A 196 -8.86 -23.03 35.36
N VAL A 197 -8.34 -21.88 34.89
CA VAL A 197 -6.98 -21.43 35.21
C VAL A 197 -6.85 -21.12 36.70
N ALA A 198 -7.82 -20.42 37.30
CA ALA A 198 -7.83 -20.12 38.74
C ALA A 198 -7.90 -21.39 39.61
N GLN A 199 -8.50 -22.46 39.11
CA GLN A 199 -8.56 -23.77 39.76
C GLN A 199 -7.34 -24.65 39.46
N GLY A 200 -6.38 -24.20 38.64
CA GLY A 200 -5.22 -24.97 38.24
C GLY A 200 -5.53 -26.19 37.34
N THR A 201 -6.73 -26.24 36.75
CA THR A 201 -7.17 -27.34 35.87
C THR A 201 -6.75 -27.11 34.41
N LEU A 202 -6.43 -25.86 34.06
CA LEU A 202 -5.91 -25.45 32.75
C LEU A 202 -4.69 -24.53 32.98
N SER A 203 -3.64 -24.66 32.17
CA SER A 203 -2.40 -23.86 32.23
C SER A 203 -2.16 -23.08 30.95
#